data_AF-A0A4P8SS90-F1
#
_entry.id   AF-A0A4P8SS90-F1
#
_cell.length_a   1.000
_cell.length_b   1.000
_cell.length_c   1.000
_cell.angle_alpha   90.00
_cell.angle_beta   90.00
_cell.angle_gamma   90.00
#
_symmetry.space_group_name_H-M   'P 1'
#
loop_
_entity.id
_entity.type
_entity.pdbx_description
1 polymer ?
#
loop_
_entity_poly.entity_id
_entity_poly.type
_entity_poly.pdbx_seq_one_letter_code
_entity_poly.pdbx_strand_id
1 'polypeptide(L)'
;MHPAVPVLADWDEHGIIGTIGSGPSAGATVVAHPYWTPTGALDIYELELWDGPDEVRDATGRLVISDLVTDDRVPGEEGGLIDALTSEVDVTWWTDRERIDAFWAVHWDPPNGPQR
;
A
#
# COMPACT_ATOMS: atom_id res chain seq x y z
N MET A 1 -6.56 -14.85 -2.02
CA MET A 1 -6.49 -13.72 -2.96
C MET A 1 -7.80 -12.97 -2.90
N HIS A 2 -7.73 -11.67 -2.73
CA HIS A 2 -8.84 -10.77 -2.57
C HIS A 2 -9.08 -10.06 -3.92
N PRO A 3 -10.28 -10.13 -4.49
CA PRO A 3 -10.55 -9.66 -5.86
C PRO A 3 -10.41 -8.14 -6.04
N ALA A 4 -10.39 -7.37 -4.95
CA ALA A 4 -10.19 -5.92 -4.99
C ALA A 4 -8.71 -5.51 -5.05
N VAL A 5 -7.76 -6.44 -4.86
CA VAL A 5 -6.32 -6.16 -4.99
C VAL A 5 -5.94 -6.29 -6.47
N PRO A 6 -5.40 -5.23 -7.11
CA PRO A 6 -4.87 -5.32 -8.46
C PRO A 6 -3.74 -6.33 -8.56
N VAL A 7 -3.68 -7.08 -9.65
CA VAL A 7 -2.57 -8.02 -9.89
C VAL A 7 -1.27 -7.25 -10.08
N LEU A 8 -0.13 -7.85 -9.76
CA LEU A 8 1.16 -7.18 -9.85
C LEU A 8 1.47 -6.57 -11.23
N ALA A 9 0.95 -7.15 -12.31
CA ALA A 9 1.12 -6.63 -13.67
C ALA A 9 0.47 -5.26 -13.91
N ASP A 10 -0.48 -4.85 -13.05
CA ASP A 10 -1.13 -3.54 -13.11
C ASP A 10 -0.40 -2.50 -12.26
N TRP A 11 0.60 -2.90 -11.48
CA TRP A 11 1.37 -2.00 -10.62
C TRP A 11 2.46 -1.35 -11.46
N ASP A 12 2.74 -0.09 -11.16
CA ASP A 12 3.89 0.58 -11.76
C ASP A 12 5.10 0.59 -10.82
N GLU A 13 6.16 1.32 -11.21
CA GLU A 13 7.39 1.45 -10.43
C GLU A 13 7.19 2.07 -9.04
N HIS A 14 6.12 2.85 -8.87
CA HIS A 14 5.70 3.49 -7.63
C HIS A 14 4.59 2.71 -6.92
N GLY A 15 4.13 1.60 -7.52
CA GLY A 15 3.18 0.67 -6.93
C GLY A 15 1.72 1.06 -7.15
N ILE A 16 0.93 0.91 -6.09
CA ILE A 16 -0.49 1.27 -6.07
C ILE A 16 -0.86 2.01 -4.79
N ILE A 17 -1.89 2.84 -4.87
CA ILE A 17 -2.40 3.61 -3.74
C ILE A 17 -3.78 3.07 -3.37
N GLY A 18 -4.07 3.01 -2.08
CA GLY A 18 -5.35 2.62 -1.54
C GLY A 18 -5.88 3.59 -0.50
N THR A 19 -7.19 3.55 -0.27
CA THR A 19 -7.84 4.25 0.84
C THR A 19 -8.61 3.24 1.66
N ILE A 20 -8.40 3.28 2.96
CA ILE A 20 -9.08 2.41 3.92
C ILE A 20 -10.55 2.81 4.01
N GLY A 21 -11.45 1.84 3.83
CA GLY A 21 -12.89 2.07 3.77
C GLY A 21 -13.61 1.91 5.11
N SER A 22 -13.05 1.15 6.05
CA SER A 22 -13.71 0.84 7.32
C SER A 22 -12.77 0.84 8.53
N GLY A 23 -13.38 0.84 9.72
CA GLY A 23 -12.66 0.88 10.99
C GLY A 23 -12.15 2.29 11.37
N PRO A 24 -11.35 2.38 12.47
CA PRO A 24 -10.84 3.64 12.99
C PRO A 24 -9.93 4.42 12.04
N SER A 25 -9.28 3.72 11.11
CA SER A 25 -8.37 4.31 10.11
C SER A 25 -9.08 4.61 8.77
N ALA A 26 -10.42 4.57 8.71
CA ALA A 26 -11.15 4.88 7.49
C ALA A 26 -10.81 6.27 6.95
N GLY A 27 -10.53 6.36 5.66
CA GLY A 27 -10.06 7.55 4.96
C GLY A 27 -8.53 7.70 4.93
N ALA A 28 -7.77 6.93 5.70
CA ALA A 28 -6.32 6.94 5.62
C ALA A 28 -5.82 6.35 4.30
N THR A 29 -4.67 6.84 3.85
CA THR A 29 -4.01 6.37 2.64
C THR A 29 -3.11 5.19 2.97
N VAL A 30 -3.08 4.20 2.10
CA VAL A 30 -2.09 3.12 2.14
C VAL A 30 -1.41 3.03 0.79
N VAL A 31 -0.11 2.82 0.77
CA VAL A 31 0.67 2.62 -0.46
C VAL A 31 1.23 1.21 -0.43
N ALA A 32 1.13 0.50 -1.55
CA ALA A 32 1.85 -0.75 -1.75
C ALA A 32 2.96 -0.50 -2.77
N HIS A 33 4.20 -0.36 -2.29
CA HIS A 33 5.35 0.07 -3.09
C HIS A 33 6.27 -1.12 -3.40
N PRO A 34 6.41 -1.52 -4.68
CA PRO A 34 7.18 -2.71 -5.05
C PRO A 34 8.68 -2.42 -5.23
N TYR A 35 9.49 -3.39 -4.82
CA TYR A 35 10.92 -3.47 -5.08
C TYR A 35 11.22 -4.65 -5.98
N TRP A 36 12.08 -4.42 -6.97
CA TRP A 36 12.33 -5.37 -8.03
C TRP A 36 13.75 -5.92 -7.97
N THR A 37 13.89 -7.21 -8.20
CA THR A 37 15.18 -7.84 -8.46
C THR A 37 15.81 -7.29 -9.74
N PRO A 38 17.15 -7.43 -9.94
CA PRO A 38 17.80 -7.03 -11.19
C PRO A 38 17.26 -7.71 -12.45
N THR A 39 16.60 -8.86 -12.28
CA THR A 39 15.95 -9.63 -13.35
C THR A 39 14.52 -9.19 -13.66
N GLY A 40 13.97 -8.22 -12.91
CA GLY A 40 12.63 -7.69 -13.08
C GLY A 40 11.51 -8.52 -12.43
N ALA A 41 11.86 -9.51 -11.60
CA ALA A 41 10.90 -10.18 -10.73
C ALA A 41 10.70 -9.35 -9.44
N LEU A 42 9.51 -9.45 -8.83
CA LEU A 42 9.27 -8.88 -7.50
C LEU A 42 10.28 -9.45 -6.50
N ASP A 43 10.91 -8.58 -5.72
CA ASP A 43 11.70 -8.98 -4.55
C ASP A 43 10.81 -8.93 -3.31
N ILE A 44 10.29 -7.74 -3.01
CA ILE A 44 9.33 -7.48 -1.94
C ILE A 44 8.41 -6.32 -2.35
N TYR A 45 7.32 -6.11 -1.62
CA TYR A 45 6.64 -4.83 -1.57
C TYR A 45 6.52 -4.36 -0.12
N GLU A 46 6.51 -3.04 0.06
CA GLU A 46 6.23 -2.37 1.33
C GLU A 46 4.77 -1.93 1.36
N LEU A 47 4.11 -2.09 2.52
CA LEU A 47 2.83 -1.45 2.82
C LEU A 47 3.07 -0.29 3.78
N GLU A 48 2.83 0.90 3.27
CA GLU A 48 3.08 2.17 3.97
C GLU A 48 1.76 2.85 4.27
N LEU A 49 1.56 3.31 5.51
CA LEU A 49 0.39 4.05 5.95
C LEU A 49 0.69 5.54 5.89
N TRP A 50 -0.06 6.24 5.06
CA TRP A 50 0.11 7.66 4.81
C TRP A 50 -1.09 8.44 5.35
N ASP A 51 -0.81 9.60 5.96
CA ASP A 51 -1.78 10.51 6.59
C ASP A 51 -2.60 9.91 7.75
N GLY A 52 -2.23 8.71 8.21
CA GLY A 52 -2.94 7.93 9.23
C GLY A 52 -2.08 7.57 10.45
N PRO A 53 -2.59 6.72 11.35
CA PRO A 53 -1.81 6.16 12.46
C PRO A 53 -0.74 5.17 11.95
N ASP A 54 0.35 5.01 12.72
CA ASP A 54 1.44 4.03 12.48
C ASP A 54 0.98 2.54 12.55
N GLU A 55 -0.32 2.30 12.74
CA GLU A 55 -0.93 0.98 12.76
C GLU A 55 -2.41 1.05 12.35
N VAL A 56 -2.88 0.04 11.63
CA VAL A 56 -4.31 -0.17 11.35
C VAL A 56 -4.85 -1.21 12.32
N ARG A 57 -5.99 -0.88 12.94
CA ARG A 57 -6.78 -1.80 13.76
C ARG A 57 -8.14 -2.03 13.13
N ASP A 58 -8.69 -3.22 13.33
CA ASP A 58 -10.08 -3.51 12.95
C ASP A 58 -11.08 -2.85 13.91
N ALA A 59 -12.38 -3.01 13.62
CA ALA A 59 -13.47 -2.44 14.43
C ALA A 59 -13.50 -2.97 15.88
N THR A 60 -12.83 -4.09 16.18
CA THR A 60 -12.71 -4.67 17.52
C THR A 60 -11.46 -4.20 18.27
N GLY A 61 -10.60 -3.44 17.60
CA GLY A 61 -9.33 -2.93 18.14
C GLY A 61 -8.16 -3.92 18.00
N ARG A 62 -8.33 -5.03 17.28
CA ARG A 62 -7.23 -5.96 16.98
C ARG A 62 -6.34 -5.36 15.90
N LEU A 63 -5.02 -5.50 16.08
CA LEU A 63 -4.03 -5.07 15.09
C LEU A 63 -4.21 -5.86 13.79
N VAL A 64 -4.33 -5.14 12.68
CA VAL A 64 -4.36 -5.69 11.32
C VAL A 64 -2.97 -5.62 10.71
N ILE A 65 -2.37 -4.41 10.70
CA ILE A 65 -1.04 -4.18 10.15
C ILE A 65 -0.37 -2.99 10.85
N SER A 66 0.96 -3.02 10.95
CA SER A 66 1.77 -1.84 11.31
C SER A 66 2.20 -1.10 10.05
N ASP A 67 2.58 0.15 10.20
CA ASP A 67 3.23 0.90 9.12
C ASP A 67 4.56 0.24 8.70
N LEU A 68 4.91 0.42 7.42
CA LEU A 68 6.15 0.00 6.79
C LEU A 68 6.46 -1.50 6.92
N VAL A 69 5.47 -2.36 6.70
CA VAL A 69 5.69 -3.83 6.67
C VAL A 69 5.99 -4.32 5.27
N THR A 70 6.78 -5.38 5.18
CA THR A 70 7.19 -5.99 3.91
C THR A 70 6.56 -7.36 3.70
N ASP A 71 6.37 -7.72 2.43
CA ASP A 71 5.91 -9.02 2.01
C ASP A 71 6.50 -9.36 0.63
N ASP A 72 6.89 -10.62 0.43
CA ASP A 72 7.54 -11.12 -0.79
C ASP A 72 6.58 -11.91 -1.70
N ARG A 73 5.35 -12.15 -1.23
CA ARG A 73 4.32 -12.89 -1.96
C ARG A 73 3.73 -12.07 -3.10
N VAL A 74 3.61 -12.68 -4.28
CA VAL A 74 3.16 -12.00 -5.50
C VAL A 74 1.66 -11.65 -5.44
N PRO A 75 1.27 -10.36 -5.46
CA PRO A 75 -0.13 -9.95 -5.47
C PRO A 75 -0.89 -10.51 -6.67
N GLY A 76 -2.03 -11.17 -6.40
CA GLY A 76 -2.87 -11.79 -7.44
C GLY A 76 -2.47 -13.20 -7.85
N GLU A 77 -1.38 -13.74 -7.32
CA GLU A 77 -1.00 -15.15 -7.43
C GLU A 77 -1.04 -15.86 -6.07
N GLU A 78 -0.58 -15.15 -5.04
CA GLU A 78 -0.55 -15.60 -3.67
C GLU A 78 -1.40 -14.67 -2.81
N GLY A 79 -2.00 -15.20 -1.73
CA GLY A 79 -2.57 -14.30 -0.72
C GLY A 79 -1.45 -13.59 0.02
N GLY A 80 -1.61 -12.32 0.34
CA GLY A 80 -0.59 -11.45 0.91
C GLY A 80 -1.03 -10.74 2.18
N LEU A 81 -0.12 -9.94 2.74
CA LEU A 81 -0.48 -8.88 3.69
C LEU A 81 -1.46 -7.90 3.05
N ILE A 82 -1.27 -7.56 1.77
CA ILE A 82 -2.18 -6.66 1.06
C ILE A 82 -3.61 -7.22 0.96
N ASP A 83 -3.75 -8.53 0.72
CA ASP A 83 -5.07 -9.19 0.71
C ASP A 83 -5.71 -9.20 2.10
N ALA A 84 -4.92 -9.47 3.14
CA ALA A 84 -5.40 -9.50 4.52
C ALA A 84 -5.87 -8.11 4.95
N LEU A 85 -5.07 -7.07 4.68
CA LEU A 85 -5.45 -5.68 4.92
C LEU A 85 -6.75 -5.31 4.17
N THR A 86 -6.81 -5.62 2.88
CA THR A 86 -7.97 -5.30 2.04
C THR A 86 -9.24 -5.97 2.55
N SER A 87 -9.14 -7.22 3.02
CA SER A 87 -10.27 -7.97 3.55
C SER A 87 -10.74 -7.49 4.92
N GLU A 88 -9.85 -6.96 5.76
CA GLU A 88 -10.17 -6.60 7.15
C GLU A 88 -10.71 -5.17 7.28
N VAL A 89 -10.28 -4.24 6.40
CA VAL A 89 -10.66 -2.81 6.50
C VAL A 89 -11.15 -2.17 5.20
N ASP A 90 -11.56 -3.01 4.24
CA ASP A 90 -12.18 -2.60 2.98
C ASP A 90 -11.35 -1.57 2.19
N VAL A 91 -10.16 -1.94 1.73
CA VAL A 91 -9.32 -1.01 0.96
C VAL A 91 -9.79 -0.90 -0.48
N THR A 92 -10.01 0.33 -0.95
CA THR A 92 -10.18 0.62 -2.38
C THR A 92 -8.83 0.98 -2.98
N TRP A 93 -8.37 0.23 -3.98
CA TRP A 93 -7.08 0.42 -4.63
C TRP A 93 -7.20 1.13 -5.98
N TRP A 94 -6.14 1.86 -6.34
CA TRP A 94 -6.00 2.57 -7.61
C TRP A 94 -4.63 2.31 -8.23
N THR A 95 -4.65 2.05 -9.53
CA THR A 95 -3.49 1.85 -10.40
C THR A 95 -3.32 3.00 -11.40
N ASP A 96 -4.15 4.05 -11.29
CA ASP A 96 -4.12 5.15 -12.25
C ASP A 96 -2.89 6.03 -12.04
N ARG A 97 -2.09 6.17 -13.10
CA ARG A 97 -0.82 6.88 -13.07
C ARG A 97 -0.96 8.34 -12.60
N GLU A 98 -2.02 9.02 -13.04
CA GLU A 98 -2.25 10.42 -12.67
C GLU A 98 -2.37 10.60 -11.16
N ARG A 99 -3.12 9.72 -10.47
CA ARG A 99 -3.25 9.74 -9.02
C ARG A 99 -1.95 9.35 -8.31
N ILE A 100 -1.26 8.33 -8.82
CA ILE A 100 0.01 7.88 -8.25
C ILE A 100 1.06 9.02 -8.34
N ASP A 101 1.19 9.64 -9.50
CA ASP A 101 2.09 10.76 -9.73
C ASP A 101 1.70 11.98 -8.87
N ALA A 102 0.40 12.28 -8.76
CA ALA A 102 -0.06 13.39 -7.93
C ALA A 102 0.22 13.19 -6.44
N PHE A 103 0.06 11.98 -5.93
CA PHE A 103 0.40 11.62 -4.55
C PHE A 103 1.90 11.80 -4.31
N TRP A 104 2.74 11.19 -5.16
CA TRP A 104 4.18 11.30 -5.01
C TRP A 104 4.72 12.71 -5.27
N ALA A 105 4.08 13.52 -6.12
CA ALA A 105 4.49 14.93 -6.29
C ALA A 105 4.36 15.77 -5.00
N VAL A 106 3.48 15.36 -4.07
CA VAL A 106 3.32 16.02 -2.77
C VAL A 106 4.24 15.43 -1.71
N HIS A 107 4.61 14.16 -1.84
CA HIS A 107 5.33 13.39 -0.81
C HIS A 107 6.79 13.08 -1.15
N TRP A 108 7.21 13.31 -2.40
CA TRP A 108 8.58 13.14 -2.92
C TRP A 108 9.20 14.52 -3.30
N ASP A 109 9.39 15.34 -2.26
CA ASP A 109 10.44 16.37 -1.97
C ASP A 109 10.54 17.71 -2.77
N PRO A 110 10.74 18.89 -2.12
CA PRO A 110 11.56 19.96 -2.69
C PRO A 110 13.04 19.68 -2.41
N PRO A 111 13.98 19.94 -3.35
CA PRO A 111 15.40 19.55 -3.27
C PRO A 111 16.25 20.21 -2.15
N ASN A 112 15.64 20.76 -1.09
CA ASN A 112 16.30 21.38 0.07
C ASN A 112 15.44 21.32 1.35
N GLY A 113 14.76 20.21 1.64
CA GLY A 113 14.11 19.99 2.94
C GLY A 113 15.10 19.44 3.99
N PRO A 114 15.14 19.94 5.24
CA PRO A 114 16.00 19.34 6.26
C PRO A 114 15.48 17.94 6.62
N GLN A 115 16.38 16.96 6.51
CA GLN A 115 16.18 15.59 6.99
C GLN A 115 15.77 15.62 8.46
N ARG A 116 14.62 15.01 8.78
CA ARG A 116 14.16 14.83 10.15
C ARG A 116 14.70 13.53 10.75
#